data_AF-A0AA51YIG5-F1
#
_entry.id   AF-A0AA51YIG5-F1
#
_cell.length_a   1.000
_cell.length_b   1.000
_cell.length_c   1.000
_cell.angle_alpha   90.00
_cell.angle_beta   90.00
_cell.angle_gamma   90.00
#
_symmetry.space_group_name_H-M   'P 1'
#
loop_
_entity.id
_entity.type
_entity.pdbx_description
1 polymer ?
#
loop_
_entity_poly.entity_id
_entity_poly.type
_entity_poly.pdbx_seq_one_letter_code
_entity_poly.pdbx_strand_id
1 'polypeptide(L)'
;MIQDILIPFLLVGLAELGDKTQLAVLVLSTKTTKYVSLLAGVMLAFVLTDGLAILLGNFIANRIPMEYVRIGAGILFIIFGLTTLLNRAEDDDDGSYELKSPFISGFGLILVSEMGDKTQLAAALFATQYDPVLVFIGVVFALLVLSSMAIYVGKILMERINKRTISTAAGILFIVIGASFFL
;
A
#
# COMPACT_ATOMS: atom_id res chain seq x y z
N MET A 1 -12.97 -13.77 -10.44
CA MET A 1 -12.95 -12.58 -11.33
C MET A 1 -13.22 -11.28 -10.59
N ILE A 2 -14.43 -11.01 -10.06
CA ILE A 2 -14.68 -9.75 -9.31
C ILE A 2 -13.91 -9.72 -7.99
N GLN A 3 -13.84 -10.86 -7.29
CA GLN A 3 -13.13 -10.99 -6.00
C GLN A 3 -11.63 -10.73 -6.15
N ASP A 4 -11.01 -11.14 -7.26
CA ASP A 4 -9.60 -10.97 -7.60
C ASP A 4 -9.18 -9.50 -7.74
N ILE A 5 -10.15 -8.61 -8.02
CA ILE A 5 -9.93 -7.16 -8.03
C ILE A 5 -10.33 -6.57 -6.68
N LEU A 6 -11.52 -6.93 -6.19
CA LEU A 6 -12.14 -6.28 -5.03
C LEU A 6 -11.39 -6.55 -3.73
N ILE A 7 -10.89 -7.79 -3.54
CA ILE A 7 -10.14 -8.17 -2.34
C ILE A 7 -8.82 -7.39 -2.28
N PRO A 8 -7.92 -7.44 -3.28
CA PRO A 8 -6.70 -6.64 -3.24
C PRO A 8 -6.97 -5.14 -3.15
N PHE A 9 -7.98 -4.63 -3.88
CA PHE A 9 -8.36 -3.23 -3.82
C PHE A 9 -8.74 -2.79 -2.40
N LEU A 10 -9.64 -3.51 -1.74
CA LEU A 10 -10.09 -3.15 -0.40
C LEU A 10 -8.99 -3.36 0.64
N LEU A 11 -8.24 -4.45 0.53
CA LEU A 11 -7.28 -4.83 1.57
C LEU A 11 -6.02 -3.98 1.52
N VAL A 12 -5.44 -3.78 0.33
CA VAL A 12 -4.32 -2.84 0.16
C VAL A 12 -4.81 -1.43 0.40
N GLY A 13 -5.98 -1.06 -0.14
CA GLY A 13 -6.56 0.26 0.09
C GLY A 13 -6.78 0.61 1.56
N LEU A 14 -7.22 -0.36 2.38
CA LEU A 14 -7.38 -0.16 3.82
C LEU A 14 -6.05 -0.20 4.58
N ALA A 15 -5.08 -0.99 4.11
CA ALA A 15 -3.75 -1.06 4.69
C ALA A 15 -2.96 0.23 4.49
N GLU A 16 -3.01 0.81 3.29
CA GLU A 16 -2.32 2.06 2.97
C GLU A 16 -3.00 3.28 3.57
N LEU A 17 -4.30 3.19 3.91
CA LEU A 17 -5.09 4.35 4.36
C LEU A 17 -4.44 4.98 5.60
N GLY A 18 -4.05 6.26 5.49
CA GLY A 18 -3.43 7.00 6.58
C GLY A 18 -2.02 6.54 6.97
N ASP A 19 -1.37 5.74 6.12
CA ASP A 19 0.03 5.31 6.32
C ASP A 19 1.04 6.45 6.02
N LYS A 20 2.30 6.22 6.41
CA LYS A 20 3.46 7.12 6.20
C LYS A 20 3.53 7.62 4.75
N THR A 21 3.34 6.75 3.76
CA THR A 21 3.44 7.16 2.34
C THR A 21 2.29 8.07 1.92
N GLN A 22 1.06 7.83 2.37
CA GLN A 22 -0.07 8.72 2.10
C GLN A 22 0.07 10.10 2.74
N LEU A 23 0.57 10.15 3.97
CA LEU A 23 0.82 11.41 4.67
C LEU A 23 1.92 12.22 3.96
N ALA A 24 2.96 11.55 3.48
CA ALA A 24 4.02 12.20 2.75
C ALA A 24 3.55 12.72 1.37
N VAL A 25 2.67 12.00 0.66
CA VAL A 25 1.99 12.51 -0.55
C VAL A 25 1.14 13.74 -0.24
N LEU A 26 0.40 13.71 0.86
CA LEU A 26 -0.38 14.85 1.34
C LEU A 26 0.53 16.07 1.58
N VAL A 27 1.63 15.91 2.32
CA VAL A 27 2.59 16.99 2.59
C VAL A 27 3.26 17.50 1.31
N LEU A 28 3.68 16.63 0.39
CA LEU A 28 4.22 17.06 -0.90
C LEU A 28 3.20 17.85 -1.73
N SER A 29 1.91 17.49 -1.62
CA SER A 29 0.84 18.18 -2.34
C SER A 29 0.58 19.61 -1.83
N THR A 30 0.85 19.91 -0.55
CA THR A 30 0.71 21.28 -0.02
C THR A 30 1.80 22.22 -0.54
N LYS A 31 2.95 21.66 -0.94
CA LYS A 31 4.12 22.40 -1.41
C LYS A 31 4.20 22.52 -2.94
N THR A 32 3.19 22.04 -3.69
CA THR A 32 3.14 22.18 -5.15
C THR A 32 1.74 22.51 -5.66
N THR A 33 1.66 23.18 -6.80
CA THR A 33 0.42 23.41 -7.56
C THR A 33 0.29 22.47 -8.76
N LYS A 34 1.35 21.72 -9.10
CA LYS A 34 1.40 20.79 -10.24
C LYS A 34 0.93 19.39 -9.83
N TYR A 35 -0.32 19.29 -9.37
CA TYR A 35 -0.90 18.06 -8.82
C TYR A 35 -0.83 16.85 -9.75
N VAL A 36 -1.09 17.04 -11.05
CA VAL A 36 -1.01 15.96 -12.04
C VAL A 36 0.42 15.43 -12.19
N SER A 37 1.42 16.31 -12.09
CA SER A 37 2.83 15.93 -12.15
C SER A 37 3.25 15.14 -10.91
N LEU A 38 2.78 15.56 -9.73
CA LEU A 38 2.98 14.81 -8.48
C LEU A 38 2.32 13.43 -8.55
N LEU A 39 1.03 13.38 -8.91
CA LEU A 39 0.27 12.14 -9.02
C LEU A 39 0.91 11.18 -10.03
N ALA A 40 1.36 11.66 -11.19
CA ALA A 40 2.03 10.82 -12.19
C ALA A 40 3.34 10.21 -11.66
N GLY A 41 4.12 10.96 -10.87
CA GLY A 41 5.33 10.45 -10.24
C GLY A 41 5.04 9.37 -9.21
N VAL A 42 4.08 9.63 -8.31
CA VAL A 42 3.59 8.70 -7.29
C VAL A 42 3.05 7.42 -7.93
N MET A 43 2.17 7.54 -8.93
CA MET A 43 1.57 6.38 -9.60
C MET A 43 2.60 5.57 -10.38
N LEU A 44 3.59 6.21 -11.00
CA LEU A 44 4.66 5.48 -11.67
C LEU A 44 5.48 4.66 -10.68
N ALA A 45 5.77 5.20 -9.50
CA ALA A 45 6.48 4.47 -8.45
C ALA A 45 5.67 3.24 -8.01
N PHE A 46 4.39 3.41 -7.65
CA PHE A 46 3.50 2.30 -7.27
C PHE A 46 3.39 1.22 -8.36
N VAL A 47 3.17 1.62 -9.63
CA VAL A 47 3.11 0.67 -10.75
C VAL A 47 4.38 -0.16 -10.86
N LEU A 48 5.56 0.45 -10.66
CA LEU A 48 6.82 -0.27 -10.71
C LEU A 48 7.00 -1.18 -9.50
N THR A 49 6.77 -0.66 -8.30
CA THR A 49 7.02 -1.38 -7.06
C THR A 49 6.05 -2.55 -6.84
N ASP A 50 4.74 -2.29 -6.96
CA ASP A 50 3.70 -3.31 -6.81
C ASP A 50 3.69 -4.25 -8.01
N GLY A 51 4.00 -3.75 -9.21
CA GLY A 51 4.19 -4.58 -10.39
C GLY A 51 5.30 -5.61 -10.17
N LEU A 52 6.44 -5.20 -9.63
CA LEU A 52 7.53 -6.12 -9.28
C LEU A 52 7.12 -7.13 -8.20
N ALA A 53 6.44 -6.67 -7.15
CA ALA A 53 5.97 -7.55 -6.07
C ALA A 53 4.99 -8.62 -6.60
N ILE A 54 4.02 -8.22 -7.44
CA ILE A 54 3.04 -9.12 -8.05
C ILE A 54 3.70 -10.10 -9.02
N LEU A 55 4.68 -9.65 -9.82
CA LEU A 55 5.45 -10.54 -10.69
C LEU A 55 6.24 -11.59 -9.89
N LEU A 56 6.85 -11.17 -8.77
CA LEU A 56 7.53 -12.09 -7.84
C LEU A 56 6.55 -13.09 -7.22
N GLY A 57 5.37 -12.62 -6.80
CA GLY A 57 4.29 -13.45 -6.30
C GLY A 57 3.85 -14.52 -7.30
N ASN A 58 3.56 -14.11 -8.53
CA ASN A 58 3.22 -15.03 -9.62
C ASN A 58 4.36 -16.02 -9.90
N PHE A 59 5.63 -15.58 -9.86
CA PHE A 59 6.78 -16.48 -10.02
C PHE A 59 6.86 -17.53 -8.90
N ILE A 60 6.62 -17.13 -7.65
CA ILE A 60 6.57 -18.01 -6.49
C ILE A 60 5.45 -19.06 -6.64
N ALA A 61 4.26 -18.63 -7.05
CA ALA A 61 3.09 -19.51 -7.23
C ALA A 61 3.36 -20.66 -8.21
N ASN A 62 4.20 -20.41 -9.23
CA ASN A 62 4.53 -21.39 -10.26
C ASN A 62 5.69 -22.34 -9.87
N ARG A 63 6.36 -22.10 -8.74
CA ARG A 63 7.58 -22.83 -8.34
C ARG A 63 7.50 -23.47 -6.96
N ILE A 64 6.64 -22.95 -6.08
CA ILE A 64 6.49 -23.41 -4.70
C ILE A 64 5.11 -24.05 -4.54
N PRO A 65 5.01 -25.26 -3.95
CA PRO A 65 3.72 -25.88 -3.70
C PRO A 65 2.79 -24.96 -2.89
N MET A 66 1.52 -24.87 -3.31
CA MET A 66 0.56 -23.92 -2.74
C MET A 66 0.30 -24.10 -1.24
N GLU A 67 0.54 -25.29 -0.69
CA GLU A 67 0.43 -25.55 0.74
C GLU A 67 1.45 -24.73 1.55
N TYR A 68 2.71 -24.67 1.10
CA TYR A 68 3.75 -23.85 1.75
C TYR A 68 3.48 -22.36 1.58
N VAL A 69 3.02 -21.96 0.39
CA VAL A 69 2.65 -20.56 0.13
C VAL A 69 1.53 -20.14 1.06
N ARG A 70 0.47 -20.96 1.21
CA ARG A 70 -0.69 -20.69 2.07
C ARG A 70 -0.29 -20.57 3.55
N ILE A 71 0.55 -21.46 4.05
CA ILE A 71 0.99 -21.44 5.46
C ILE A 71 1.87 -20.20 5.71
N GLY A 72 2.86 -19.95 4.86
CA GLY A 72 3.74 -18.77 4.98
C GLY A 72 2.97 -17.46 4.90
N ALA A 73 1.97 -17.42 4.02
CA ALA A 73 1.05 -16.31 3.84
C ALA A 73 0.22 -15.99 5.08
N GLY A 74 -0.43 -17.01 5.65
CA GLY A 74 -1.22 -16.85 6.87
C GLY A 74 -0.36 -16.33 8.02
N ILE A 75 0.85 -16.86 8.17
CA ILE A 75 1.83 -16.39 9.18
C ILE A 75 2.20 -14.93 8.93
N LEU A 76 2.55 -14.55 7.70
CA LEU A 76 2.94 -13.18 7.34
C LEU A 76 1.82 -12.18 7.64
N PHE A 77 0.59 -12.46 7.23
CA PHE A 77 -0.56 -11.59 7.48
C PHE A 77 -0.87 -11.44 8.97
N ILE A 78 -0.77 -12.52 9.75
CA ILE A 78 -0.92 -12.46 11.22
C ILE A 78 0.17 -11.59 11.84
N ILE A 79 1.43 -11.77 11.44
CA ILE A 79 2.57 -10.95 11.90
C ILE A 79 2.35 -9.48 11.53
N PHE A 80 1.90 -9.18 10.31
CA PHE A 80 1.61 -7.80 9.91
C PHE A 80 0.47 -7.20 10.73
N GLY A 81 -0.61 -7.94 10.92
CA GLY A 81 -1.71 -7.48 11.77
C GLY A 81 -1.28 -7.20 13.20
N LEU A 82 -0.51 -8.11 13.82
CA LEU A 82 0.05 -7.93 15.17
C LEU A 82 1.03 -6.75 15.23
N THR A 83 2.00 -6.67 14.32
CA THR A 83 2.99 -5.58 14.32
C THR A 83 2.34 -4.22 14.09
N THR A 84 1.33 -4.13 13.22
CA THR A 84 0.56 -2.89 13.00
C THR A 84 -0.28 -2.52 14.22
N LEU A 85 -0.80 -3.49 14.98
CA LEU A 85 -1.48 -3.23 16.25
C LEU A 85 -0.54 -2.90 17.42
N LEU A 86 0.72 -3.35 17.38
CA LEU A 86 1.72 -3.18 18.44
C LEU A 86 2.59 -1.93 18.25
N ASN A 87 3.05 -1.62 17.03
CA ASN A 87 3.87 -0.44 16.70
C ASN A 87 3.03 0.84 16.55
N ARG A 88 2.07 1.04 17.47
CA ARG A 88 1.04 2.08 17.43
C ARG A 88 1.53 3.53 17.51
N ALA A 89 2.83 3.75 17.57
CA ALA A 89 3.43 5.07 17.64
C ALA A 89 4.91 4.97 17.23
N GLU A 90 5.17 5.02 15.93
CA GLU A 90 6.40 5.67 15.46
C GLU A 90 5.95 6.99 14.82
N ASP A 91 5.89 8.01 15.67
CA ASP A 91 6.26 9.35 15.25
C ASP A 91 7.75 9.30 14.88
N ASP A 92 8.05 9.67 13.65
CA ASP A 92 9.23 10.44 13.22
C ASP A 92 9.44 10.25 11.71
N ASP A 93 9.16 11.29 10.95
CA ASP A 93 10.19 12.22 10.51
C ASP A 93 9.47 13.36 9.81
N ASP A 94 9.48 14.54 10.42
CA ASP A 94 9.04 15.79 9.79
C ASP A 94 10.13 16.21 8.79
N GLY A 95 10.28 15.38 7.75
CA GLY A 95 11.22 15.58 6.69
C GLY A 95 10.88 16.88 6.00
N SER A 96 11.74 17.87 6.10
CA SER A 96 11.68 19.09 5.30
C SER A 96 11.91 18.73 3.84
N TYR A 97 10.89 18.23 3.15
CA TYR A 97 10.97 17.82 1.76
C TYR A 97 11.18 19.06 0.88
N GLU A 98 12.36 19.17 0.26
CA GLU A 98 12.64 20.14 -0.80
C GLU A 98 12.10 19.61 -2.14
N LEU A 99 11.21 20.37 -2.76
CA LEU A 99 10.65 20.06 -4.07
C LEU A 99 11.51 20.68 -5.17
N LYS A 100 12.43 19.89 -5.75
CA LYS A 100 13.08 20.27 -7.02
C LYS A 100 12.14 20.07 -8.20
N SER A 101 11.42 18.94 -8.23
CA SER A 101 10.40 18.63 -9.24
C SER A 101 9.30 17.77 -8.61
N PRO A 102 8.01 18.16 -8.66
CA PRO A 102 6.91 17.40 -8.05
C PRO A 102 6.84 15.94 -8.48
N PHE A 103 7.12 15.67 -9.76
CA PHE A 103 7.21 14.31 -10.28
C PHE A 103 8.33 13.52 -9.64
N ILE A 104 9.55 14.05 -9.64
CA ILE A 104 10.74 13.34 -9.15
C ILE A 104 10.68 13.15 -7.64
N SER A 105 10.20 14.16 -6.91
CA SER A 105 10.03 14.08 -5.46
C SER A 105 8.96 13.05 -5.09
N GLY A 106 7.80 13.04 -5.75
CA GLY A 106 6.76 12.04 -5.52
C GLY A 106 7.23 10.63 -5.89
N PHE A 107 7.84 10.48 -7.07
CA PHE A 107 8.39 9.21 -7.53
C PHE A 107 9.46 8.66 -6.59
N GLY A 108 10.49 9.46 -6.30
CA GLY A 108 11.63 9.02 -5.50
C GLY A 108 11.27 8.72 -4.05
N LEU A 109 10.38 9.50 -3.46
CA LEU A 109 9.87 9.26 -2.12
C LEU A 109 9.14 7.91 -2.06
N ILE A 110 8.13 7.71 -2.91
CA ILE A 110 7.32 6.49 -2.89
C ILE A 110 8.17 5.27 -3.23
N LEU A 111 9.05 5.37 -4.22
CA LEU A 111 9.95 4.27 -4.58
C LEU A 111 10.78 3.80 -3.37
N VAL A 112 11.34 4.73 -2.59
CA VAL A 112 12.18 4.40 -1.44
C VAL A 112 11.34 3.94 -0.25
N SER A 113 10.21 4.61 0.01
CA SER A 113 9.37 4.32 1.16
C SER A 113 8.61 3.00 1.03
N GLU A 114 8.24 2.61 -0.19
CA GLU A 114 7.46 1.39 -0.42
C GLU A 114 8.35 0.14 -0.55
N MET A 115 9.61 0.27 -0.99
CA MET A 115 10.47 -0.89 -1.28
C MET A 115 10.62 -1.84 -0.07
N GLY A 116 9.99 -3.01 -0.18
CA GLY A 116 10.03 -4.04 0.86
C GLY A 116 9.03 -3.84 2.00
N ASP A 117 8.05 -2.94 1.83
CA ASP A 117 7.01 -2.74 2.85
C ASP A 117 5.98 -3.88 2.88
N LYS A 118 5.22 -3.95 3.97
CA LYS A 118 4.23 -4.98 4.29
C LYS A 118 3.16 -5.10 3.20
N THR A 119 2.81 -3.99 2.57
CA THR A 119 1.74 -3.89 1.57
C THR A 119 2.18 -4.45 0.22
N GLN A 120 3.45 -4.28 -0.17
CA GLN A 120 4.05 -5.01 -1.30
C GLN A 120 4.05 -6.52 -1.09
N LEU A 121 4.40 -6.98 0.11
CA LEU A 121 4.38 -8.41 0.44
C LEU A 121 2.95 -8.96 0.40
N ALA A 122 1.95 -8.18 0.82
CA ALA A 122 0.54 -8.51 0.67
C ALA A 122 0.12 -8.59 -0.81
N ALA A 123 0.53 -7.64 -1.66
CA ALA A 123 0.25 -7.63 -3.09
C ALA A 123 0.86 -8.85 -3.81
N ALA A 124 2.13 -9.16 -3.52
CA ALA A 124 2.80 -10.37 -4.02
C ALA A 124 2.02 -11.63 -3.63
N LEU A 125 1.50 -11.68 -2.42
CA LEU A 125 0.77 -12.82 -1.92
C LEU A 125 -0.65 -12.94 -2.48
N PHE A 126 -1.33 -11.85 -2.77
CA PHE A 126 -2.58 -11.92 -3.51
C PHE A 126 -2.36 -12.49 -4.92
N ALA A 127 -1.23 -12.14 -5.56
CA ALA A 127 -0.86 -12.67 -6.87
C ALA A 127 -0.55 -14.18 -6.89
N THR A 128 -0.40 -14.84 -5.74
CA THR A 128 -0.25 -16.31 -5.69
C THR A 128 -1.60 -17.04 -5.66
N GLN A 129 -2.68 -16.36 -5.31
CA GLN A 129 -4.00 -16.97 -5.11
C GLN A 129 -5.05 -16.52 -6.11
N TYR A 130 -4.91 -15.29 -6.60
CA TYR A 130 -5.81 -14.67 -7.54
C TYR A 130 -5.09 -14.40 -8.85
N ASP A 131 -5.85 -14.09 -9.90
CA ASP A 131 -5.25 -13.71 -11.18
C ASP A 131 -4.31 -12.49 -11.02
N PRO A 132 -3.01 -12.60 -11.35
CA PRO A 132 -2.03 -11.54 -11.10
C PRO A 132 -2.35 -10.22 -11.80
N VAL A 133 -3.00 -10.27 -12.98
CA VAL A 133 -3.37 -9.07 -13.73
C VAL A 133 -4.53 -8.36 -13.04
N LEU A 134 -5.53 -9.12 -12.57
CA LEU A 134 -6.66 -8.57 -11.82
C LEU A 134 -6.22 -7.99 -10.46
N VAL A 135 -5.29 -8.67 -9.77
CA VAL A 135 -4.68 -8.16 -8.54
C VAL A 135 -3.97 -6.85 -8.79
N PHE A 136 -3.14 -6.78 -9.84
CA PHE A 136 -2.44 -5.55 -10.22
C PHE A 136 -3.40 -4.40 -10.49
N ILE A 137 -4.48 -4.64 -11.24
CA ILE A 137 -5.50 -3.62 -11.50
C ILE A 137 -6.16 -3.16 -10.20
N GLY A 138 -6.51 -4.08 -9.30
CA GLY A 138 -7.12 -3.76 -8.01
C GLY A 138 -6.21 -2.91 -7.12
N VAL A 139 -4.94 -3.28 -7.00
CA VAL A 139 -3.93 -2.56 -6.20
C VAL A 139 -3.66 -1.17 -6.78
N VAL A 140 -3.35 -1.06 -8.08
CA VAL A 140 -3.10 0.23 -8.73
C VAL A 140 -4.31 1.15 -8.62
N PHE A 141 -5.52 0.62 -8.75
CA PHE A 141 -6.74 1.41 -8.61
C PHE A 141 -6.96 1.91 -7.18
N ALA A 142 -6.67 1.09 -6.16
CA ALA A 142 -6.73 1.52 -4.76
C ALA A 142 -5.75 2.66 -4.50
N LEU A 143 -4.50 2.50 -4.92
CA LEU A 143 -3.43 3.48 -4.74
C LEU A 143 -3.71 4.78 -5.50
N LEU A 144 -4.34 4.70 -6.67
CA LEU A 144 -4.80 5.87 -7.42
C LEU A 144 -5.86 6.66 -6.65
N VAL A 145 -6.87 5.99 -6.11
CA VAL A 145 -7.94 6.62 -5.32
C VAL A 145 -7.35 7.30 -4.09
N LEU A 146 -6.52 6.59 -3.35
CA LEU A 146 -5.88 7.07 -2.13
C LEU A 146 -4.95 8.26 -2.39
N SER A 147 -4.08 8.18 -3.40
CA SER A 147 -3.16 9.27 -3.76
C SER A 147 -3.92 10.50 -4.24
N SER A 148 -5.00 10.30 -5.00
CA SER A 148 -5.87 11.40 -5.45
C SER A 148 -6.58 12.06 -4.26
N MET A 149 -7.07 11.25 -3.31
CA MET A 149 -7.65 11.77 -2.06
C MET A 149 -6.61 12.55 -1.24
N ALA A 150 -5.40 12.02 -1.05
CA ALA A 150 -4.34 12.69 -0.31
C ALA A 150 -3.98 14.05 -0.91
N ILE A 151 -3.86 14.13 -2.24
CA ILE A 151 -3.61 15.39 -2.97
C ILE A 151 -4.80 16.35 -2.87
N TYR A 152 -6.03 15.85 -3.00
CA TYR A 152 -7.23 16.68 -2.89
C TYR A 152 -7.45 17.23 -1.49
N VAL A 153 -7.21 16.42 -0.45
CA VAL A 153 -7.26 16.83 0.96
C VAL A 153 -6.13 17.82 1.25
N GLY A 154 -4.90 17.54 0.79
CA GLY A 154 -3.78 18.46 0.92
C GLY A 154 -4.02 19.81 0.25
N LYS A 155 -4.80 19.86 -0.83
CA LYS A 155 -5.29 21.11 -1.43
C LYS A 155 -6.28 21.87 -0.53
N ILE A 156 -7.14 21.16 0.21
CA ILE A 156 -8.26 21.76 0.97
C ILE A 156 -7.86 22.25 2.35
N LEU A 157 -7.05 21.50 3.11
CA LEU A 157 -6.33 21.90 4.35
C LEU A 157 -5.95 20.65 5.16
N MET A 158 -5.07 20.85 6.15
CA MET A 158 -4.71 19.87 7.18
C MET A 158 -5.86 19.47 8.12
N GLU A 159 -5.89 18.16 8.39
CA GLU A 159 -6.24 17.46 9.64
C GLU A 159 -7.68 17.46 10.17
N ARG A 160 -8.36 16.31 9.93
CA ARG A 160 -9.16 15.57 10.94
C ARG A 160 -9.16 14.05 10.69
N ILE A 161 -8.02 13.47 10.36
CA ILE A 161 -7.90 12.00 10.21
C ILE A 161 -7.25 11.43 11.47
N ASN A 162 -8.03 10.69 12.27
CA ASN A 162 -7.51 9.99 13.43
C ASN A 162 -6.75 8.74 12.95
N LYS A 163 -5.43 8.88 12.76
CA LYS A 163 -4.51 7.79 12.35
C LYS A 163 -4.72 6.51 13.19
N ARG A 164 -5.12 6.65 14.45
CA ARG A 164 -5.33 5.54 15.40
C ARG A 164 -6.46 4.61 14.99
N THR A 165 -7.59 5.15 14.51
CA THR A 165 -8.76 4.34 14.13
C THR A 165 -8.47 3.53 12.89
N ILE A 166 -7.81 4.14 11.91
CA ILE A 166 -7.51 3.52 10.63
C ILE A 166 -6.46 2.42 10.79
N SER A 167 -5.35 2.72 11.49
CA SER A 167 -4.31 1.72 11.78
C SER A 167 -4.87 0.51 12.55
N THR A 168 -5.81 0.74 13.49
CA THR A 168 -6.47 -0.37 14.21
C THR A 168 -7.36 -1.20 13.28
N ALA A 169 -8.11 -0.58 12.38
CA ALA A 169 -8.94 -1.29 11.41
C ALA A 169 -8.10 -2.13 10.44
N ALA A 170 -7.01 -1.58 9.90
CA ALA A 170 -6.06 -2.28 9.04
C ALA A 170 -5.41 -3.48 9.74
N GLY A 171 -4.96 -3.30 10.99
CA GLY A 171 -4.36 -4.37 11.79
C GLY A 171 -5.32 -5.54 12.04
N ILE A 172 -6.58 -5.25 12.42
CA ILE A 172 -7.62 -6.29 12.61
C ILE A 172 -7.88 -7.02 11.29
N LEU A 173 -8.00 -6.28 10.19
CA LEU A 173 -8.25 -6.83 8.86
C LEU A 173 -7.15 -7.81 8.45
N PHE A 174 -5.88 -7.43 8.62
CA PHE A 174 -4.74 -8.30 8.36
C PHE A 174 -4.78 -9.61 9.17
N ILE A 175 -5.16 -9.56 10.45
CA ILE A 175 -5.33 -10.77 11.27
C ILE A 175 -6.45 -11.66 10.72
N VAL A 176 -7.62 -11.09 10.37
CA VAL A 176 -8.77 -11.84 9.84
C VAL A 176 -8.40 -12.52 8.52
N ILE A 177 -7.72 -11.81 7.63
CA ILE A 177 -7.22 -12.38 6.38
C ILE A 177 -6.25 -13.52 6.69
N GLY A 178 -5.23 -13.28 7.53
CA GLY A 178 -4.23 -14.28 7.86
C GLY A 178 -4.84 -15.54 8.47
N ALA A 179 -5.86 -15.41 9.32
CA ALA A 179 -6.61 -16.54 9.86
C ALA A 179 -7.37 -17.33 8.79
N SER A 180 -7.92 -16.66 7.78
CA SER A 180 -8.65 -17.32 6.68
C SER A 180 -7.78 -18.23 5.82
N PHE A 181 -6.45 -18.06 5.82
CA PHE A 181 -5.54 -18.98 5.11
C PHE A 181 -5.44 -20.36 5.76
N PHE A 182 -5.83 -20.50 7.03
CA PHE A 182 -5.78 -21.79 7.75
C PHE A 182 -7.12 -22.54 7.74
N LEU A 183 -8.16 -21.92 7.20
CA LEU A 183 -9.50 -22.50 7.01
C LEU A 183 -9.62 -23.08 5.59
#